data_AF-A0A5C3E155-F1
#
_entry.id   AF-A0A5C3E155-F1
#
_cell.length_a   1.000
_cell.length_b   1.000
_cell.length_c   1.000
_cell.angle_alpha   90.00
_cell.angle_beta   90.00
_cell.angle_gamma   90.00
#
_symmetry.space_group_name_H-M   'P 1'
#
loop_
_entity.id
_entity.type
_entity.pdbx_description
1 polymer ?
#
loop_
_entity_poly.entity_id
_entity_poly.type
_entity_poly.pdbx_seq_one_letter_code
_entity_poly.pdbx_strand_id
1 'polypeptide(L)'
;MATATEASQGAAFRTLYIHTHDVSRSLKPSADGELAHAIHQTLHFALDGHPDDYTPTSPNSGAGSGCDPLATMPTATATTTAAAAAATAGSNGASSSSSSSSAANVKKGFFPTHDQERPYISYHWNPRSATLALPNPATITNPIADPCSPDHRSSYDITAKFFFLDPNDLSPSLVDDALTRLTSTTGIITIDTLVLAFPTLDLDSRPHKHFPSSPPAAASSAEQQQQQQHKESVWVNPVKHVWSHISQNPQLFSLGLSDVSPSNLHLLLTSLDPPIQPPSMPLFSPAIPLSTSTTEPSISTSTPEEASADVDSSSTIIQSASSAEGSFWNMEYSLVSSARRPRLVSINVKQDPCAFDREFDAYCTKMGIQLVAHNDRKDVLPQRTLPGLMDEFKHKLPVKLADAKRLKPKWALKYTTLIRDRGVLADKGYIVYVDTE
;
A
#
# COMPACT_ATOMS: atom_id res chain seq x y z
N MET A 1 24.43 10.89 22.78
CA MET A 1 25.59 9.98 22.60
C MET A 1 25.22 8.63 23.20
N ALA A 2 24.79 7.68 22.37
CA ALA A 2 24.72 6.27 22.74
C ALA A 2 25.77 5.58 21.89
N THR A 3 26.89 5.26 22.52
CA THR A 3 28.04 4.60 21.92
C THR A 3 27.67 3.18 21.54
N ALA A 4 27.82 2.84 20.25
CA ALA A 4 27.85 1.48 19.75
C ALA A 4 29.02 0.74 20.42
N THR A 5 28.75 0.08 21.54
CA THR A 5 29.72 -0.77 22.23
C THR A 5 28.93 -1.89 22.89
N GLU A 6 29.41 -3.12 22.65
CA GLU A 6 28.87 -4.39 23.13
C GLU A 6 27.64 -4.90 22.37
N ALA A 7 27.94 -5.53 21.22
CA ALA A 7 27.20 -6.70 20.78
C ALA A 7 27.14 -7.69 21.95
N SER A 8 26.05 -7.64 22.71
CA SER A 8 25.71 -8.67 23.68
C SER A 8 25.73 -10.01 22.95
N GLN A 9 26.40 -11.00 23.53
CA GLN A 9 26.35 -12.39 23.10
C GLN A 9 24.92 -12.80 22.67
N GLY A 10 24.75 -13.21 21.41
CA GLY A 10 23.73 -14.19 21.01
C GLY A 10 22.24 -13.81 21.02
N ALA A 11 21.84 -12.54 20.90
CA ALA A 11 20.41 -12.22 20.76
C ALA A 11 19.94 -12.39 19.31
N ALA A 12 19.30 -13.52 19.00
CA ALA A 12 18.67 -13.75 17.70
C ALA A 12 17.33 -13.01 17.58
N PHE A 13 17.00 -12.52 16.39
CA PHE A 13 15.69 -11.93 16.14
C PHE A 13 14.61 -13.01 16.07
N ARG A 14 13.42 -12.69 16.60
CA ARG A 14 12.21 -13.51 16.55
C ARG A 14 11.19 -12.95 15.58
N THR A 15 11.21 -11.64 15.39
CA THR A 15 10.26 -10.94 14.52
C THR A 15 11.00 -10.03 13.57
N LEU A 16 10.48 -9.89 12.36
CA LEU A 16 11.04 -9.09 11.29
C LEU A 16 9.94 -8.23 10.66
N TYR A 17 10.18 -6.93 10.61
CA TYR A 17 9.44 -6.01 9.77
C TYR A 17 10.24 -5.65 8.52
N ILE A 18 9.59 -5.69 7.37
CA ILE A 18 10.16 -5.22 6.10
C ILE A 18 9.28 -4.08 5.61
N HIS A 19 9.86 -2.89 5.52
CA HIS A 19 9.18 -1.69 5.03
C HIS A 19 9.69 -1.37 3.64
N THR A 20 8.93 -1.77 2.62
CA THR A 20 9.29 -1.50 1.22
C THR A 20 8.88 -0.08 0.84
N HIS A 21 9.74 0.58 0.07
CA HIS A 21 9.47 1.84 -0.61
C HIS A 21 10.05 1.73 -2.03
N ASP A 22 9.77 2.72 -2.89
CA ASP A 22 10.35 2.75 -4.23
C ASP A 22 11.87 2.99 -4.14
N VAL A 23 12.62 1.91 -4.07
CA VAL A 23 14.08 1.94 -4.09
C VAL A 23 14.49 2.02 -5.56
N SER A 24 15.29 3.04 -5.92
CA SER A 24 15.76 3.36 -7.28
C SER A 24 16.54 2.25 -8.01
N ARG A 25 16.75 1.08 -7.39
CA ARG A 25 17.49 -0.03 -7.98
C ARG A 25 16.64 -0.74 -9.03
N SER A 26 17.08 -0.62 -10.28
CA SER A 26 16.54 -1.38 -11.42
C SER A 26 16.94 -2.85 -11.32
N LEU A 27 16.26 -3.59 -10.44
CA LEU A 27 16.38 -5.04 -10.35
C LEU A 27 15.44 -5.71 -11.35
N LYS A 28 15.75 -6.94 -11.74
CA LYS A 28 14.85 -7.75 -12.56
C LYS A 28 13.55 -8.00 -11.78
N PRO A 29 12.36 -7.83 -12.39
CA PRO A 29 11.10 -8.17 -11.75
C PRO A 29 11.11 -9.61 -11.23
N SER A 30 10.65 -9.81 -10.00
CA SER A 30 10.60 -11.15 -9.41
C SER A 30 9.55 -12.00 -10.11
N ALA A 31 9.91 -13.24 -10.43
CA ALA A 31 8.96 -14.24 -10.92
C ALA A 31 7.86 -14.55 -9.87
N ASP A 32 8.09 -14.24 -8.59
CA ASP A 32 7.17 -14.44 -7.48
C ASP A 32 6.21 -13.27 -7.24
N GLY A 33 6.33 -12.18 -8.01
CA GLY A 33 5.37 -11.08 -8.03
C GLY A 33 5.91 -9.79 -7.43
N GLU A 34 5.01 -8.80 -7.33
CA GLU A 34 5.34 -7.43 -6.96
C GLU A 34 5.91 -7.33 -5.53
N LEU A 35 5.25 -7.96 -4.55
CA LEU A 35 5.71 -7.93 -3.16
C LEU A 35 7.09 -8.58 -2.99
N ALA A 36 7.31 -9.73 -3.64
CA ALA A 36 8.61 -10.40 -3.64
C ALA A 36 9.72 -9.50 -4.19
N HIS A 37 9.43 -8.81 -5.29
CA HIS A 37 10.35 -7.86 -5.92
C HIS A 37 10.66 -6.67 -4.99
N ALA A 38 9.62 -6.09 -4.37
CA ALA A 38 9.77 -4.98 -3.44
C ALA A 38 10.59 -5.37 -2.20
N ILE A 39 10.38 -6.56 -1.64
CA ILE A 39 11.20 -7.10 -0.54
C ILE A 39 12.66 -7.23 -0.99
N HIS A 40 12.91 -7.79 -2.17
CA HIS A 40 14.26 -8.00 -2.69
C HIS A 40 15.01 -6.67 -2.86
N GLN A 41 14.39 -5.68 -3.49
CA GLN A 41 14.94 -4.32 -3.61
C GLN A 41 15.24 -3.70 -2.24
N THR A 42 14.34 -3.89 -1.28
CA THR A 42 14.50 -3.37 0.08
C THR A 42 15.69 -4.00 0.80
N LEU A 43 15.95 -5.30 0.61
CA LEU A 43 17.10 -5.98 1.20
C LEU A 43 18.41 -5.46 0.61
N HIS A 44 18.47 -5.26 -0.72
CA HIS A 44 19.62 -4.63 -1.36
C HIS A 44 19.87 -3.21 -0.87
N PHE A 45 18.82 -2.40 -0.70
CA PHE A 45 18.91 -1.05 -0.13
C PHE A 45 19.45 -1.07 1.31
N ALA A 46 18.90 -1.96 2.14
CA ALA A 46 19.20 -1.99 3.56
C ALA A 46 20.59 -2.60 3.86
N LEU A 47 21.04 -3.57 3.07
CA LEU A 47 22.13 -4.48 3.48
C LEU A 47 23.37 -4.47 2.58
N ASP A 48 23.32 -3.88 1.37
CA ASP A 48 24.50 -3.86 0.47
C ASP A 48 25.45 -2.70 0.72
N GLY A 49 25.00 -1.61 1.35
CA GLY A 49 25.83 -0.44 1.59
C GLY A 49 26.34 0.23 0.32
N HIS A 50 25.48 0.37 -0.69
CA HIS A 50 25.83 1.08 -1.92
C HIS A 50 25.85 2.60 -1.69
N PRO A 51 26.84 3.35 -2.24
CA PRO A 51 26.98 4.79 -2.03
C PRO A 51 25.71 5.62 -2.26
N ASP A 52 24.96 5.31 -3.31
CA ASP A 52 23.73 6.04 -3.67
C ASP A 52 22.64 5.97 -2.58
N ASP A 53 22.65 4.92 -1.76
CA ASP A 53 21.63 4.73 -0.73
C ASP A 53 21.88 5.63 0.48
N TYR A 54 23.13 5.71 0.94
CA TYR A 54 23.49 6.40 2.19
C TYR A 54 24.06 7.81 1.99
N THR A 55 24.44 8.19 0.78
CA THR A 55 24.88 9.56 0.47
C THR A 55 23.67 10.45 0.14
N PRO A 56 23.57 11.67 0.71
CA PRO A 56 22.59 12.66 0.31
C PRO A 56 22.76 12.97 -1.17
N THR A 57 21.65 13.01 -1.90
CA THR A 57 21.65 13.48 -3.28
C THR A 57 22.11 14.93 -3.29
N SER A 58 23.24 15.21 -3.97
CA SER A 58 23.69 16.60 -4.17
C SER A 58 22.68 17.32 -5.06
N PRO A 59 22.29 18.57 -4.75
CA PRO A 59 21.31 19.33 -5.54
C PRO A 59 21.76 19.65 -6.98
N ASN A 60 22.99 19.30 -7.37
CA ASN A 60 23.54 19.52 -8.72
C ASN A 60 23.85 18.25 -9.52
N SER A 61 23.49 17.05 -9.04
CA SER A 61 23.69 15.83 -9.82
C SER A 61 22.44 15.54 -10.64
N GLY A 62 22.35 16.16 -11.81
CA GLY A 62 21.38 15.83 -12.85
C GLY A 62 21.58 14.41 -13.36
N ALA A 63 20.93 13.43 -12.72
CA ALA A 63 20.67 12.10 -13.25
C ALA A 63 19.54 11.41 -12.45
N GLY A 64 18.30 11.73 -12.84
CA GLY A 64 17.13 10.84 -12.86
C GLY A 64 16.70 10.09 -11.60
N SER A 65 15.75 10.67 -10.85
CA SER A 65 14.40 10.09 -10.69
C SER A 65 13.49 11.05 -9.90
N GLY A 66 12.36 11.44 -10.52
CA GLY A 66 11.14 11.88 -9.85
C GLY A 66 11.10 13.25 -9.15
N CYS A 67 10.40 14.20 -9.78
CA CYS A 67 9.76 15.37 -9.16
C CYS A 67 10.67 16.58 -8.84
N ASP A 68 11.06 17.36 -9.86
CA ASP A 68 11.40 18.78 -9.66
C ASP A 68 10.10 19.60 -9.44
N PRO A 69 9.99 20.43 -8.38
CA PRO A 69 8.91 21.39 -8.29
C PRO A 69 9.20 22.53 -9.27
N LEU A 70 8.47 22.53 -10.38
CA LEU A 70 8.10 23.68 -11.20
C LEU A 70 9.22 24.75 -11.36
N ALA A 71 10.11 24.50 -12.32
CA ALA A 71 10.95 25.54 -12.91
C ALA A 71 10.06 26.72 -13.34
N THR A 72 10.20 27.84 -12.63
CA THR A 72 9.54 29.10 -12.97
C THR A 72 10.26 29.67 -14.19
N MET A 73 9.50 29.94 -15.25
CA MET A 73 9.98 30.54 -16.49
C MET A 73 10.71 31.87 -16.23
N PRO A 74 11.90 32.13 -16.83
CA PRO A 74 12.52 33.43 -16.72
C PRO A 74 11.82 34.42 -17.66
N THR A 75 11.19 35.45 -17.09
CA THR A 75 10.74 36.62 -17.84
C THR A 75 11.93 37.53 -18.13
N ALA A 76 12.06 37.95 -19.39
CA ALA A 76 13.16 38.75 -19.86
C ALA A 76 13.09 40.23 -19.42
N THR A 77 14.27 40.87 -19.45
CA THR A 77 14.57 42.31 -19.52
C THR A 77 14.55 43.16 -18.24
N ALA A 78 15.75 43.50 -17.75
CA ALA A 78 16.25 44.88 -17.82
C ALA A 78 17.76 44.95 -17.50
N THR A 79 18.50 45.50 -18.45
CA THR A 79 19.89 45.95 -18.44
C THR A 79 20.20 46.97 -17.36
N THR A 80 21.35 46.82 -16.68
CA THR A 80 22.28 47.93 -16.42
C THR A 80 23.71 47.42 -16.21
N THR A 81 24.61 48.10 -16.90
CA THR A 81 26.07 47.96 -17.05
C THR A 81 26.88 48.56 -15.89
N ALA A 82 28.04 47.96 -15.57
CA ALA A 82 29.37 48.58 -15.31
C ALA A 82 30.22 47.66 -14.38
N ALA A 83 31.26 47.01 -14.92
CA ALA A 83 32.70 47.39 -14.88
C ALA A 83 33.38 47.01 -13.54
N ALA A 84 34.22 45.96 -13.44
CA ALA A 84 35.56 45.69 -14.00
C ALA A 84 36.71 45.97 -12.99
N ALA A 85 37.76 45.12 -13.10
CA ALA A 85 39.09 45.10 -12.45
C ALA A 85 39.22 44.13 -11.24
N ALA A 86 39.80 42.93 -11.38
CA ALA A 86 41.19 42.53 -11.69
C ALA A 86 42.13 42.53 -10.47
N ALA A 87 42.62 41.35 -10.07
CA ALA A 87 44.04 41.08 -9.76
C ALA A 87 44.27 39.60 -9.41
N THR A 88 45.40 39.09 -9.88
CA THR A 88 45.80 37.69 -9.99
C THR A 88 47.05 37.46 -9.14
N ALA A 89 47.17 36.23 -8.58
CA ALA A 89 48.39 35.47 -8.26
C ALA A 89 49.33 35.90 -7.10
N GLY A 90 49.69 34.90 -6.27
CA GLY A 90 50.81 34.99 -5.30
C GLY A 90 50.91 33.89 -4.23
N SER A 91 51.17 32.64 -4.64
CA SER A 91 51.95 31.53 -4.02
C SER A 91 52.19 31.36 -2.48
N ASN A 92 52.19 30.07 -2.10
CA ASN A 92 52.99 29.34 -1.07
C ASN A 92 52.38 29.05 0.32
N GLY A 93 51.85 27.81 0.45
CA GLY A 93 52.51 26.72 1.16
C GLY A 93 52.61 26.77 2.69
N ALA A 94 51.74 26.01 3.38
CA ALA A 94 52.09 25.29 4.60
C ALA A 94 51.10 24.15 4.84
N SER A 95 51.59 22.93 4.60
CA SER A 95 50.99 21.67 5.05
C SER A 95 50.97 21.60 6.57
N SER A 96 49.79 21.50 7.16
CA SER A 96 49.60 20.92 8.48
C SER A 96 48.50 19.87 8.41
N SER A 97 48.96 18.63 8.31
CA SER A 97 48.20 17.41 8.55
C SER A 97 47.51 17.46 9.91
N SER A 98 46.20 17.71 9.90
CA SER A 98 45.30 17.31 10.98
C SER A 98 44.24 16.41 10.37
N SER A 99 44.42 15.10 10.59
CA SER A 99 43.50 14.03 10.27
C SER A 99 42.18 14.17 11.05
N SER A 100 41.34 15.12 10.66
CA SER A 100 39.93 15.10 10.99
C SER A 100 39.26 14.22 9.94
N SER A 101 38.94 12.98 10.31
CA SER A 101 38.07 12.09 9.54
C SER A 101 36.83 12.88 9.11
N SER A 102 36.75 13.20 7.82
CA SER A 102 35.57 13.78 7.21
C SER A 102 34.45 12.77 7.37
N ALA A 103 33.64 12.94 8.42
CA ALA A 103 32.38 12.25 8.56
C ALA A 103 31.57 12.63 7.32
N ALA A 104 31.53 11.73 6.34
CA ALA A 104 30.68 11.89 5.17
C ALA A 104 29.27 12.20 5.68
N ASN A 105 28.60 13.19 5.10
CA ASN A 105 27.20 13.43 5.41
C ASN A 105 26.45 12.16 5.02
N VAL A 106 26.06 11.34 5.99
CA VAL A 106 25.35 10.08 5.76
C VAL A 106 23.88 10.29 6.11
N LYS A 107 22.98 9.76 5.28
CA LYS A 107 21.54 9.83 5.52
C LYS A 107 21.19 9.23 6.88
N LYS A 108 20.26 9.88 7.59
CA LYS A 108 19.74 9.40 8.89
C LYS A 108 19.18 7.99 8.73
N GLY A 109 19.51 7.10 9.68
CA GLY A 109 19.04 5.71 9.68
C GLY A 109 20.02 4.70 9.09
N PHE A 110 21.14 5.16 8.52
CA PHE A 110 22.28 4.31 8.16
C PHE A 110 23.32 4.29 9.28
N PHE A 111 23.92 3.11 9.50
CA PHE A 111 24.92 2.87 10.54
C PHE A 111 26.20 2.32 9.90
N PRO A 112 27.38 2.80 10.31
CA PRO A 112 28.64 2.31 9.78
C PRO A 112 28.87 0.85 10.16
N THR A 113 29.55 0.10 9.30
CA THR A 113 29.97 -1.27 9.59
C THR A 113 31.50 -1.37 9.65
N HIS A 114 32.01 -2.55 10.05
CA HIS A 114 33.44 -2.89 10.00
C HIS A 114 33.86 -3.50 8.66
N ASP A 115 32.94 -3.56 7.68
CA ASP A 115 33.16 -4.16 6.37
C ASP A 115 33.43 -3.04 5.33
N GLN A 116 34.58 -3.10 4.67
CA GLN A 116 34.96 -2.11 3.65
C GLN A 116 34.09 -2.20 2.40
N GLU A 117 33.55 -3.38 2.08
CA GLU A 117 32.66 -3.57 0.93
C GLU A 117 31.24 -3.11 1.24
N ARG A 118 30.88 -2.96 2.52
CA ARG A 118 29.54 -2.58 2.99
C ARG A 118 29.62 -1.51 4.08
N PRO A 119 30.11 -0.32 3.75
CA PRO A 119 30.47 0.68 4.75
C PRO A 119 29.30 1.12 5.62
N TYR A 120 28.07 1.04 5.12
CA TYR A 120 26.85 1.40 5.85
C TYR A 120 25.72 0.40 5.61
N ILE A 121 24.88 0.20 6.63
CA ILE A 121 23.64 -0.58 6.53
C ILE A 121 22.50 0.17 7.21
N SER A 122 21.27 -0.07 6.78
CA SER A 122 20.08 0.54 7.38
C SER A 122 19.21 -0.52 8.04
N TYR A 123 19.12 -0.48 9.36
CA TYR A 123 18.26 -1.38 10.14
C TYR A 123 17.85 -0.74 11.46
N HIS A 124 16.82 -1.28 12.08
CA HIS A 124 16.49 -0.98 13.48
C HIS A 124 16.35 -2.28 14.27
N TRP A 125 17.06 -2.37 15.39
CA TRP A 125 17.03 -3.53 16.28
C TRP A 125 16.42 -3.15 17.62
N ASN A 126 15.35 -3.84 18.01
CA ASN A 126 14.78 -3.73 19.36
C ASN A 126 15.10 -5.01 20.15
N PRO A 127 16.08 -4.97 21.08
CA PRO A 127 16.48 -6.17 21.84
C PRO A 127 15.39 -6.64 22.80
N ARG A 128 14.49 -5.75 23.28
CA ARG A 128 13.44 -6.13 24.24
C ARG A 128 12.38 -7.02 23.62
N SER A 129 12.01 -6.76 22.37
CA SER A 129 11.03 -7.55 21.62
C SER A 129 11.67 -8.56 20.66
N ALA A 130 13.00 -8.59 20.58
CA ALA A 130 13.75 -9.33 19.58
C ALA A 130 13.26 -9.04 18.14
N THR A 131 13.00 -7.78 17.84
CA THR A 131 12.45 -7.33 16.55
C THR A 131 13.51 -6.63 15.71
N LEU A 132 13.69 -7.14 14.50
CA LEU A 132 14.49 -6.49 13.45
C LEU A 132 13.55 -5.76 12.49
N ALA A 133 13.88 -4.53 12.09
CA ALA A 133 13.19 -3.82 11.02
C ALA A 133 14.19 -3.43 9.93
N LEU A 134 13.80 -3.67 8.68
CA LEU A 134 14.60 -3.39 7.47
C LEU A 134 13.77 -2.57 6.47
N PRO A 135 14.26 -1.40 6.01
CA PRO A 135 15.39 -0.66 6.54
C PRO A 135 15.06 -0.06 7.92
N ASN A 136 15.93 0.79 8.45
CA ASN A 136 15.57 1.62 9.60
C ASN A 136 14.36 2.51 9.24
N PRO A 137 13.28 2.55 10.04
CA PRO A 137 12.12 3.40 9.76
C PRO A 137 12.46 4.88 9.54
N ALA A 138 13.55 5.38 10.12
CA ALA A 138 14.01 6.76 9.92
C ALA A 138 14.53 7.07 8.51
N THR A 139 14.81 6.05 7.67
CA THR A 139 15.15 6.27 6.25
C THR A 139 13.92 6.44 5.37
N ILE A 140 12.73 6.16 5.89
CA ILE A 140 11.49 6.21 5.10
C ILE A 140 10.99 7.65 5.11
N THR A 141 10.91 8.23 3.91
CA THR A 141 10.39 9.58 3.71
C THR A 141 8.90 9.60 3.99
N ASN A 142 8.43 10.61 4.71
CA ASN A 142 7.01 10.83 4.91
C ASN A 142 6.41 11.36 3.59
N PRO A 143 5.51 10.61 2.92
CA PRO A 143 4.96 11.00 1.63
C PRO A 143 3.98 12.18 1.70
N ILE A 144 3.54 12.55 2.90
CA ILE A 144 2.58 13.65 3.15
C ILE A 144 3.31 14.88 3.72
N ALA A 145 4.61 14.80 3.97
CA ALA A 145 5.38 15.92 4.50
C ALA A 145 5.73 16.91 3.37
N ASP A 146 4.80 17.79 3.04
CA ASP A 146 5.21 19.18 2.82
C ASP A 146 5.42 19.82 4.20
N PRO A 147 6.67 20.10 4.62
CA PRO A 147 6.94 20.76 5.89
C PRO A 147 6.36 22.19 5.98
N CYS A 148 5.88 22.76 4.87
CA CYS A 148 5.32 24.11 4.82
C CYS A 148 3.78 24.15 4.88
N SER A 149 3.08 23.02 4.87
CA SER A 149 1.61 23.02 4.91
C SER A 149 1.02 21.73 5.49
N PRO A 150 0.79 21.68 6.81
CA PRO A 150 0.16 20.54 7.49
C PRO A 150 -1.31 20.28 7.10
N ASP A 151 -1.93 21.15 6.29
CA ASP A 151 -3.36 21.11 5.96
C ASP A 151 -3.71 20.33 4.67
N HIS A 152 -2.76 19.62 4.05
CA HIS A 152 -2.96 18.92 2.77
C HIS A 152 -3.44 17.46 2.83
N ARG A 153 -3.80 16.89 4.00
CA ARG A 153 -4.32 15.49 4.05
C ARG A 153 -5.52 15.29 3.12
N SER A 154 -6.34 16.33 2.96
CA SER A 154 -7.49 16.35 2.06
C SER A 154 -7.11 16.32 0.57
N SER A 155 -5.87 16.65 0.22
CA SER A 155 -5.34 16.60 -1.15
C SER A 155 -4.93 15.18 -1.57
N TYR A 156 -4.83 14.24 -0.64
CA TYR A 156 -4.42 12.87 -0.91
C TYR A 156 -5.57 11.87 -0.75
N ASP A 157 -5.59 10.85 -1.59
CA ASP A 157 -6.41 9.65 -1.43
C ASP A 157 -5.49 8.46 -1.09
N ILE A 158 -5.68 7.91 0.10
CA ILE A 158 -4.86 6.85 0.66
C ILE A 158 -5.68 5.57 0.72
N THR A 159 -5.30 4.62 -0.12
CA THR A 159 -5.86 3.28 -0.12
C THR A 159 -4.85 2.30 0.45
N ALA A 160 -5.30 1.45 1.36
CA ALA A 160 -4.49 0.35 1.88
C ALA A 160 -5.20 -0.99 1.67
N LYS A 161 -4.42 -2.04 1.44
CA LYS A 161 -4.91 -3.42 1.33
C LYS A 161 -4.12 -4.31 2.27
N PHE A 162 -4.82 -4.90 3.22
CA PHE A 162 -4.25 -5.78 4.24
C PHE A 162 -4.45 -7.23 3.82
N PHE A 163 -3.38 -8.01 3.82
CA PHE A 163 -3.36 -9.43 3.49
C PHE A 163 -3.11 -10.25 4.75
N PHE A 164 -4.07 -11.11 5.11
CA PHE A 164 -3.86 -12.16 6.10
C PHE A 164 -3.06 -13.30 5.46
N LEU A 165 -1.79 -13.45 5.87
CA LEU A 165 -0.88 -14.44 5.27
C LEU A 165 -0.76 -15.72 6.13
N ASP A 166 -1.06 -15.63 7.43
CA ASP A 166 -1.11 -16.82 8.29
C ASP A 166 -2.52 -17.44 8.27
N PRO A 167 -2.70 -18.67 7.75
CA PRO A 167 -4.02 -19.34 7.75
C PRO A 167 -4.55 -19.61 9.16
N ASN A 168 -3.69 -19.64 10.17
CA ASN A 168 -4.05 -19.99 11.54
C ASN A 168 -4.30 -18.76 12.43
N ASP A 169 -4.08 -17.55 11.92
CA ASP A 169 -4.19 -16.32 12.69
C ASP A 169 -4.94 -15.24 11.91
N LEU A 170 -6.21 -15.08 12.29
CA LEU A 170 -7.11 -14.03 11.80
C LEU A 170 -7.43 -13.04 12.92
N SER A 171 -6.48 -12.80 13.83
CA SER A 171 -6.71 -11.87 14.93
C SER A 171 -6.82 -10.42 14.41
N PRO A 172 -7.82 -9.64 14.88
CA PRO A 172 -7.95 -8.24 14.46
C PRO A 172 -6.75 -7.36 14.87
N SER A 173 -6.04 -7.76 15.93
CA SER A 173 -4.82 -7.10 16.40
C SER A 173 -3.70 -7.05 15.36
N LEU A 174 -3.68 -7.96 14.37
CA LEU A 174 -2.72 -7.88 13.27
C LEU A 174 -2.94 -6.63 12.40
N VAL A 175 -4.20 -6.24 12.21
CA VAL A 175 -4.55 -5.01 11.48
C VAL A 175 -4.19 -3.79 12.32
N ASP A 176 -4.46 -3.81 13.62
CA ASP A 176 -4.08 -2.70 14.53
C ASP A 176 -2.56 -2.50 14.56
N ASP A 177 -1.78 -3.58 14.61
CA ASP A 177 -0.32 -3.52 14.50
C ASP A 177 0.09 -2.91 13.15
N ALA A 178 -0.50 -3.34 12.04
CA ALA A 178 -0.16 -2.80 10.73
C ALA A 178 -0.49 -1.31 10.58
N LEU A 179 -1.63 -0.85 11.10
CA LEU A 179 -2.02 0.57 11.10
C LEU A 179 -1.09 1.41 11.99
N THR A 180 -0.71 0.88 13.14
CA THR A 180 0.28 1.50 14.04
C THR A 180 1.62 1.64 13.33
N ARG A 181 2.08 0.58 12.63
CA ARG A 181 3.33 0.58 11.86
C ARG A 181 3.29 1.51 10.68
N LEU A 182 2.17 1.60 9.96
CA LEU A 182 1.98 2.57 8.89
C LEU A 182 2.18 3.98 9.44
N THR A 183 1.42 4.34 10.49
CA THR A 183 1.49 5.66 11.12
C THR A 183 2.90 6.00 11.60
N SER A 184 3.57 5.07 12.28
CA SER A 184 4.90 5.33 12.84
C SER A 184 6.00 5.48 11.78
N THR A 185 5.81 4.87 10.61
CA THR A 185 6.86 4.77 9.59
C THR A 185 6.69 5.81 8.50
N THR A 186 5.47 6.01 8.03
CA THR A 186 5.18 6.94 6.92
C THR A 186 4.56 8.25 7.41
N GLY A 187 4.06 8.31 8.65
CA GLY A 187 3.30 9.47 9.14
C GLY A 187 1.85 9.51 8.63
N ILE A 188 1.38 8.48 7.91
CA ILE A 188 -0.01 8.35 7.48
C ILE A 188 -0.89 8.02 8.69
N ILE A 189 -1.69 8.99 9.14
CA ILE A 189 -2.55 8.84 10.34
C ILE A 189 -3.94 8.28 9.98
N THR A 190 -4.49 8.66 8.84
CA THR A 190 -5.83 8.25 8.39
C THR A 190 -5.80 7.65 6.99
N ILE A 191 -6.65 6.66 6.74
CA ILE A 191 -6.75 5.92 5.47
C ILE A 191 -8.15 6.11 4.92
N ASP A 192 -8.26 6.49 3.65
CA ASP A 192 -9.55 6.71 2.99
C ASP A 192 -10.29 5.38 2.78
N THR A 193 -9.58 4.34 2.36
CA THR A 193 -10.14 2.99 2.19
C THR A 193 -9.15 1.91 2.62
N LEU A 194 -9.56 1.03 3.55
CA LEU A 194 -8.84 -0.20 3.89
C LEU A 194 -9.56 -1.42 3.33
N VAL A 195 -8.89 -2.17 2.46
CA VAL A 195 -9.39 -3.42 1.87
C VAL A 195 -8.82 -4.62 2.60
N LEU A 196 -9.66 -5.51 3.11
CA LEU A 196 -9.23 -6.75 3.74
C LEU A 196 -9.21 -7.88 2.72
N ALA A 197 -8.08 -8.57 2.62
CA ALA A 197 -7.87 -9.72 1.75
C ALA A 197 -7.46 -10.94 2.58
N PHE A 198 -8.12 -12.06 2.31
CA PHE A 198 -7.91 -13.33 3.00
C PHE A 198 -7.39 -14.39 2.03
N PRO A 199 -6.19 -14.25 1.44
CA PRO A 199 -5.70 -15.15 0.39
C PRO A 199 -5.58 -16.62 0.82
N THR A 200 -5.46 -16.88 2.13
CA THR A 200 -5.42 -18.22 2.71
C THR A 200 -6.80 -18.82 3.00
N LEU A 201 -7.86 -18.00 3.00
CA LEU A 201 -9.23 -18.46 3.10
C LEU A 201 -9.82 -18.54 1.70
N ASP A 202 -10.37 -19.69 1.34
CA ASP A 202 -11.15 -19.78 0.12
C ASP A 202 -12.54 -19.19 0.38
N LEU A 203 -12.63 -17.87 0.28
CA LEU A 203 -13.90 -17.15 0.37
C LEU A 203 -14.78 -17.43 -0.86
N ASP A 204 -14.24 -18.02 -1.93
CA ASP A 204 -14.87 -18.14 -3.23
C ASP A 204 -14.70 -19.54 -3.84
N SER A 205 -15.01 -20.58 -3.07
CA SER A 205 -15.26 -21.90 -3.66
C SER A 205 -16.55 -21.87 -4.50
N ARG A 206 -16.60 -21.11 -5.60
CA ARG A 206 -17.47 -21.51 -6.72
C ARG A 206 -16.97 -22.90 -7.08
N PRO A 207 -17.78 -23.96 -7.00
CA PRO A 207 -17.37 -25.25 -7.54
C PRO A 207 -17.14 -25.00 -9.02
N HIS A 208 -15.88 -24.84 -9.42
CA HIS A 208 -15.51 -24.88 -10.81
C HIS A 208 -16.13 -26.16 -11.33
N LYS A 209 -17.00 -26.04 -12.33
CA LYS A 209 -17.38 -27.16 -13.19
C LYS A 209 -16.09 -27.71 -13.80
N HIS A 210 -15.37 -28.54 -13.05
CA HIS A 210 -14.73 -29.69 -13.65
C HIS A 210 -15.90 -30.45 -14.27
N PHE A 211 -16.06 -30.38 -15.58
CA PHE A 211 -16.67 -31.49 -16.30
C PHE A 211 -15.85 -32.72 -15.91
N PRO A 212 -16.34 -33.63 -15.06
CA PRO A 212 -15.73 -34.93 -14.99
C PRO A 212 -16.11 -35.55 -16.34
N SER A 213 -15.12 -35.81 -17.18
CA SER A 213 -15.27 -36.74 -18.29
C SER A 213 -15.43 -38.15 -17.70
N SER A 214 -16.52 -38.40 -16.97
CA SER A 214 -16.94 -39.66 -16.36
C SER A 214 -18.35 -39.45 -15.77
N PRO A 215 -19.36 -40.27 -16.11
CA PRO A 215 -20.67 -40.17 -15.47
C PRO A 215 -20.54 -40.54 -13.98
N PRO A 216 -21.18 -39.81 -13.06
CA PRO A 216 -21.16 -40.17 -11.65
C PRO A 216 -22.02 -41.41 -11.42
N ALA A 217 -21.44 -42.41 -10.76
CA ALA A 217 -22.21 -43.43 -10.09
C ALA A 217 -23.12 -42.75 -9.04
N ALA A 218 -24.38 -43.15 -8.98
CA ALA A 218 -25.40 -42.59 -8.10
C ALA A 218 -24.98 -42.74 -6.62
N ALA A 219 -24.40 -41.68 -6.06
CA ALA A 219 -24.26 -41.48 -4.62
C ALA A 219 -25.23 -40.36 -4.20
N SER A 220 -25.94 -40.59 -3.11
CA SER A 220 -27.07 -39.82 -2.60
C SER A 220 -26.77 -38.32 -2.42
N SER A 221 -27.63 -37.49 -2.98
CA SER A 221 -27.60 -36.01 -3.01
C SER A 221 -27.71 -35.32 -1.62
N ALA A 222 -27.96 -36.07 -0.56
CA ALA A 222 -28.13 -35.53 0.80
C ALA A 222 -26.80 -35.30 1.54
N GLU A 223 -25.76 -36.08 1.27
CA GLU A 223 -24.47 -35.97 1.96
C GLU A 223 -23.59 -34.83 1.41
N GLN A 224 -23.77 -34.48 0.12
CA GLN A 224 -23.06 -33.37 -0.50
C GLN A 224 -23.58 -31.99 -0.03
N GLN A 225 -24.88 -31.86 0.23
CA GLN A 225 -25.45 -30.59 0.73
C GLN A 225 -25.04 -30.27 2.17
N GLN A 226 -24.91 -31.28 3.04
CA GLN A 226 -24.48 -31.07 4.43
C GLN A 226 -23.00 -30.69 4.54
N GLN A 227 -22.10 -31.27 3.73
CA GLN A 227 -20.69 -30.88 3.74
C GLN A 227 -20.44 -29.47 3.18
N GLN A 228 -21.27 -29.02 2.24
CA GLN A 228 -21.15 -27.69 1.63
C GLN A 228 -21.64 -26.59 2.58
N GLN A 229 -22.78 -26.78 3.26
CA GLN A 229 -23.27 -25.85 4.29
C GLN A 229 -22.34 -25.77 5.51
N HIS A 230 -21.72 -26.87 5.93
CA HIS A 230 -20.82 -26.85 7.08
C HIS A 230 -19.56 -26.01 6.79
N LYS A 231 -19.00 -26.10 5.58
CA LYS A 231 -17.78 -25.37 5.16
C LYS A 231 -18.02 -23.87 4.97
N GLU A 232 -19.18 -23.47 4.45
CA GLU A 232 -19.57 -22.06 4.27
C GLU A 232 -19.71 -21.31 5.61
N SER A 233 -20.02 -22.00 6.72
CA SER A 233 -20.16 -21.37 8.04
C SER A 233 -18.83 -21.07 8.77
N VAL A 234 -17.75 -21.79 8.44
CA VAL A 234 -16.51 -21.77 9.25
C VAL A 234 -15.75 -20.46 9.14
N TRP A 235 -15.71 -19.86 7.95
CA TRP A 235 -14.96 -18.61 7.72
C TRP A 235 -15.72 -17.35 8.14
N VAL A 236 -17.06 -17.39 8.14
CA VAL A 236 -17.92 -16.22 8.38
C VAL A 236 -17.67 -15.64 9.77
N ASN A 237 -17.61 -16.46 10.82
CA ASN A 237 -17.43 -15.98 12.18
C ASN A 237 -16.07 -15.28 12.41
N PRO A 238 -14.92 -15.86 12.00
CA PRO A 238 -13.63 -15.16 12.02
C PRO A 238 -13.64 -13.84 11.24
N VAL A 239 -14.15 -13.83 10.00
CA VAL A 239 -14.18 -12.63 9.15
C VAL A 239 -15.12 -11.57 9.73
N LYS A 240 -16.29 -11.96 10.25
CA LYS A 240 -17.22 -11.09 10.97
C LYS A 240 -16.55 -10.45 12.19
N HIS A 241 -15.82 -11.22 12.98
CA HIS A 241 -15.12 -10.72 14.16
C HIS A 241 -14.07 -9.67 13.77
N VAL A 242 -13.24 -9.96 12.76
CA VAL A 242 -12.28 -9.03 12.18
C VAL A 242 -12.97 -7.76 11.64
N TRP A 243 -14.01 -7.93 10.83
CA TRP A 243 -14.77 -6.82 10.27
C TRP A 243 -15.35 -5.92 11.36
N SER A 244 -15.99 -6.51 12.38
CA SER A 244 -16.67 -5.75 13.43
C SER A 244 -15.71 -4.98 14.31
N HIS A 245 -14.52 -5.52 14.56
CA HIS A 245 -13.45 -4.84 15.28
C HIS A 245 -12.90 -3.66 14.46
N ILE A 246 -12.50 -3.90 13.22
CA ILE A 246 -11.86 -2.89 12.35
C ILE A 246 -12.86 -1.79 11.97
N SER A 247 -14.14 -2.11 11.84
CA SER A 247 -15.21 -1.14 11.57
C SER A 247 -15.34 -0.08 12.66
N GLN A 248 -14.82 -0.34 13.87
CA GLN A 248 -14.80 0.61 14.97
C GLN A 248 -13.56 1.54 14.97
N ASN A 249 -12.61 1.34 14.05
CA ASN A 249 -11.40 2.14 14.01
C ASN A 249 -11.66 3.53 13.36
N PRO A 250 -11.40 4.65 14.06
CA PRO A 250 -11.62 6.00 13.53
C PRO A 250 -10.56 6.47 12.53
N GLN A 251 -9.42 5.77 12.42
CA GLN A 251 -8.39 6.09 11.41
C GLN A 251 -8.85 5.74 10.00
N LEU A 252 -9.89 4.94 9.86
CA LEU A 252 -10.39 4.44 8.59
C LEU A 252 -11.65 5.22 8.20
N PHE A 253 -11.69 5.78 6.99
CA PHE A 253 -12.90 6.45 6.48
C PHE A 253 -13.83 5.50 5.75
N SER A 254 -13.33 4.38 5.23
CA SER A 254 -14.14 3.34 4.64
C SER A 254 -13.41 1.99 4.61
N LEU A 255 -14.18 0.92 4.44
CA LEU A 255 -13.67 -0.44 4.35
C LEU A 255 -14.03 -1.10 3.02
N GLY A 256 -13.27 -2.11 2.65
CA GLY A 256 -13.60 -3.00 1.54
C GLY A 256 -13.16 -4.43 1.78
N LEU A 257 -13.63 -5.32 0.92
CA LEU A 257 -13.27 -6.75 0.92
C LEU A 257 -12.66 -7.13 -0.42
N SER A 258 -11.73 -8.07 -0.41
CA SER A 258 -11.15 -8.64 -1.63
C SER A 258 -11.62 -10.07 -1.84
N ASP A 259 -11.86 -10.41 -3.11
CA ASP A 259 -12.07 -11.78 -3.61
C ASP A 259 -13.19 -12.51 -2.85
N VAL A 260 -14.36 -11.89 -2.81
CA VAL A 260 -15.59 -12.45 -2.23
C VAL A 260 -16.72 -12.47 -3.26
N SER A 261 -17.45 -13.57 -3.27
CA SER A 261 -18.54 -13.90 -4.17
C SER A 261 -19.84 -13.26 -3.71
N PRO A 262 -20.83 -13.12 -4.61
CA PRO A 262 -22.12 -12.55 -4.25
C PRO A 262 -22.78 -13.22 -3.03
N SER A 263 -22.80 -14.55 -3.01
CA SER A 263 -23.42 -15.33 -1.93
C SER A 263 -22.71 -15.10 -0.59
N ASN A 264 -21.37 -15.14 -0.59
CA ASN A 264 -20.59 -14.99 0.63
C ASN A 264 -20.56 -13.55 1.13
N LEU A 265 -20.59 -12.58 0.22
CA LEU A 265 -20.80 -11.17 0.58
C LEU A 265 -22.18 -10.99 1.25
N HIS A 266 -23.24 -11.56 0.68
CA HIS A 266 -24.57 -11.50 1.28
C HIS A 266 -24.63 -12.16 2.66
N LEU A 267 -24.02 -13.35 2.82
CA LEU A 267 -23.94 -14.04 4.09
C LEU A 267 -23.18 -13.23 5.14
N LEU A 268 -22.06 -12.62 4.78
CA LEU A 268 -21.31 -11.75 5.69
C LEU A 268 -22.17 -10.54 6.12
N LEU A 269 -22.74 -9.80 5.15
CA LEU A 269 -23.53 -8.59 5.42
C LEU A 269 -24.77 -8.85 6.29
N THR A 270 -25.43 -9.99 6.08
CA THR A 270 -26.59 -10.40 6.90
C THR A 270 -26.20 -10.94 8.27
N SER A 271 -24.98 -11.49 8.41
CA SER A 271 -24.47 -11.97 9.69
C SER A 271 -24.02 -10.85 10.64
N LEU A 272 -23.73 -9.65 10.14
CA LEU A 272 -23.31 -8.50 10.95
C LEU A 272 -24.42 -8.01 11.89
N ASP A 273 -24.04 -7.26 12.93
CA ASP A 273 -24.98 -6.72 13.91
C ASP A 273 -24.84 -5.19 14.04
N PRO A 274 -25.84 -4.40 13.61
CA PRO A 274 -27.04 -4.85 12.90
C PRO A 274 -26.74 -5.35 11.48
N PRO A 275 -27.61 -6.20 10.89
CA PRO A 275 -27.46 -6.63 9.50
C PRO A 275 -27.47 -5.43 8.55
N ILE A 276 -26.55 -5.43 7.58
CA ILE A 276 -26.41 -4.32 6.64
C ILE A 276 -27.51 -4.41 5.58
N GLN A 277 -28.39 -3.42 5.58
CA GLN A 277 -29.48 -3.27 4.60
C GLN A 277 -29.03 -2.42 3.40
N PRO A 278 -29.75 -2.41 2.27
CA PRO A 278 -29.55 -1.41 1.22
C PRO A 278 -29.62 0.01 1.79
N PRO A 279 -28.84 0.97 1.27
CA PRO A 279 -28.88 2.34 1.75
C PRO A 279 -30.25 2.97 1.45
N SER A 280 -30.70 3.85 2.33
CA SER A 280 -32.02 4.52 2.21
C SER A 280 -32.07 5.54 1.06
N MET A 281 -30.90 6.04 0.65
CA MET A 281 -30.71 6.87 -0.53
C MET A 281 -29.55 6.31 -1.38
N PRO A 282 -29.54 6.55 -2.70
CA PRO A 282 -28.41 6.16 -3.54
C PRO A 282 -27.10 6.78 -3.03
N LEU A 283 -26.11 5.95 -2.74
CA LEU A 283 -24.78 6.41 -2.33
C LEU A 283 -23.95 6.73 -3.57
N PHE A 284 -23.52 7.98 -3.71
CA PHE A 284 -22.54 8.36 -4.71
C PHE A 284 -21.15 7.97 -4.21
N SER A 285 -20.57 6.88 -4.70
CA SER A 285 -19.14 6.64 -4.52
C SER A 285 -18.39 7.49 -5.55
N PRO A 286 -17.62 8.51 -5.17
CA PRO A 286 -16.68 9.09 -6.11
C PRO A 286 -15.74 7.98 -6.55
N ALA A 287 -15.64 7.79 -7.86
CA ALA A 287 -14.81 6.77 -8.47
C ALA A 287 -13.38 6.93 -7.95
N ILE A 288 -12.86 5.90 -7.26
CA ILE A 288 -11.42 5.81 -7.00
C ILE A 288 -10.76 5.63 -8.36
N PRO A 289 -9.85 6.52 -8.81
CA PRO A 289 -9.14 6.34 -10.06
C PRO A 289 -8.11 5.21 -9.91
N LEU A 290 -8.57 3.97 -9.97
CA LEU A 290 -7.73 2.79 -10.17
C LEU A 290 -7.80 2.42 -11.67
N SER A 291 -6.95 3.09 -12.45
CA SER A 291 -6.50 2.69 -13.81
C SER A 291 -7.57 2.25 -14.84
N THR A 292 -8.02 3.24 -15.62
CA THR A 292 -8.28 3.24 -17.07
C THR A 292 -8.62 1.91 -17.80
N SER A 293 -9.87 1.80 -18.22
CA SER A 293 -10.20 1.41 -19.61
C SER A 293 -11.27 2.36 -20.14
N THR A 294 -10.82 3.46 -20.77
CA THR A 294 -11.66 4.33 -21.58
C THR A 294 -12.24 3.52 -22.73
N THR A 295 -13.54 3.28 -22.70
CA THR A 295 -14.30 2.79 -23.84
C THR A 295 -15.40 3.81 -24.13
N GLU A 296 -15.01 5.01 -24.52
CA GLU A 296 -15.90 5.88 -25.29
C GLU A 296 -15.15 6.38 -26.51
N PRO A 297 -15.75 6.28 -27.71
CA PRO A 297 -15.15 6.77 -28.94
C PRO A 297 -15.22 8.29 -28.93
N SER A 298 -14.06 8.95 -28.99
CA SER A 298 -13.98 10.38 -29.25
C SER A 298 -14.55 10.67 -30.64
N ILE A 299 -15.73 11.28 -30.69
CA ILE A 299 -16.25 11.93 -31.90
C ILE A 299 -15.67 13.34 -31.93
N SER A 300 -14.91 13.58 -33.00
CA SER A 300 -14.25 14.82 -33.41
C SER A 300 -15.17 16.04 -33.44
N THR A 301 -14.60 17.25 -33.42
CA THR A 301 -14.64 18.22 -34.55
C THR A 301 -13.85 19.47 -34.21
N SER A 302 -12.80 19.75 -34.98
CA SER A 302 -12.07 21.01 -35.01
C SER A 302 -12.53 21.82 -36.22
N THR A 303 -13.33 22.87 -36.02
CA THR A 303 -13.34 24.07 -36.86
C THR A 303 -14.00 25.22 -36.07
N PRO A 304 -13.40 26.43 -36.04
CA PRO A 304 -14.00 27.61 -35.45
C PRO A 304 -14.68 28.47 -36.53
N GLU A 305 -15.96 28.85 -36.35
CA GLU A 305 -16.52 30.13 -36.82
C GLU A 305 -18.02 30.27 -36.45
N GLU A 306 -18.30 31.39 -35.78
CA GLU A 306 -19.50 32.25 -35.82
C GLU A 306 -20.92 31.79 -35.40
N ALA A 307 -21.48 32.64 -34.53
CA ALA A 307 -22.83 33.25 -34.55
C ALA A 307 -24.03 32.55 -33.88
N SER A 308 -24.42 33.16 -32.74
CA SER A 308 -25.77 33.58 -32.32
C SER A 308 -27.01 32.72 -32.64
N ALA A 309 -27.76 32.33 -31.60
CA ALA A 309 -29.17 32.68 -31.45
C ALA A 309 -29.74 32.23 -30.09
N ASP A 310 -30.67 33.05 -29.60
CA ASP A 310 -31.45 32.95 -28.37
C ASP A 310 -32.43 31.76 -28.31
N VAL A 311 -32.55 31.21 -27.09
CA VAL A 311 -33.76 30.81 -26.33
C VAL A 311 -34.77 29.85 -26.97
N ASP A 312 -35.03 28.70 -26.31
CA ASP A 312 -36.35 28.52 -25.69
C ASP A 312 -36.39 27.60 -24.47
N SER A 313 -37.19 28.02 -23.49
CA SER A 313 -37.41 27.38 -22.19
C SER A 313 -38.56 26.38 -22.27
N SER A 314 -38.37 25.15 -21.79
CA SER A 314 -39.46 24.32 -21.27
C SER A 314 -38.94 23.28 -20.28
N SER A 315 -39.08 23.66 -19.02
CA SER A 315 -39.14 22.91 -17.77
C SER A 315 -39.36 21.38 -17.84
N THR A 316 -38.44 20.64 -17.24
CA THR A 316 -38.83 19.57 -16.29
C THR A 316 -38.23 19.88 -14.94
N ILE A 317 -39.13 20.15 -13.99
CA ILE A 317 -38.87 20.33 -12.57
C ILE A 317 -38.31 19.01 -12.02
N ILE A 318 -37.11 19.03 -11.43
CA ILE A 318 -36.82 18.23 -10.24
C ILE A 318 -36.34 19.20 -9.17
N GLN A 319 -37.02 19.11 -8.04
CA GLN A 319 -36.98 20.00 -6.90
C GLN A 319 -35.58 20.13 -6.30
N SER A 320 -35.29 21.39 -5.97
CA SER A 320 -34.38 21.81 -4.91
C SER A 320 -34.45 20.91 -3.67
N ALA A 321 -33.37 20.16 -3.42
CA ALA A 321 -32.94 19.83 -2.08
C ALA A 321 -31.69 20.67 -1.76
N SER A 322 -31.90 21.59 -0.84
CA SER A 322 -30.95 22.41 -0.09
C SER A 322 -29.51 21.88 -0.02
N SER A 323 -28.58 22.71 -0.50
CA SER A 323 -27.32 23.08 0.17
C SER A 323 -26.69 22.02 1.08
N ALA A 324 -25.95 21.09 0.48
CA ALA A 324 -24.79 20.45 1.07
C ALA A 324 -23.63 20.58 0.08
N GLU A 325 -23.12 21.81 -0.06
CA GLU A 325 -21.78 21.98 -0.60
C GLU A 325 -20.80 21.21 0.30
N GLY A 326 -20.17 20.16 -0.23
CA GLY A 326 -18.83 19.77 0.20
C GLY A 326 -18.62 18.48 1.01
N SER A 327 -19.62 17.63 1.31
CA SER A 327 -19.30 16.29 1.86
C SER A 327 -19.09 15.28 0.74
N PHE A 328 -17.89 15.27 0.16
CA PHE A 328 -17.41 14.26 -0.81
C PHE A 328 -17.45 12.82 -0.25
N TRP A 329 -17.67 12.68 1.05
CA TRP A 329 -17.79 11.42 1.77
C TRP A 329 -19.24 11.18 2.14
N ASN A 330 -19.85 10.12 1.62
CA ASN A 330 -21.09 9.60 2.21
C ASN A 330 -20.77 9.21 3.66
N MET A 331 -21.34 9.94 4.62
CA MET A 331 -21.12 9.70 6.04
C MET A 331 -21.36 8.24 6.41
N GLU A 332 -22.28 7.54 5.73
CA GLU A 332 -22.57 6.12 5.96
C GLU A 332 -21.34 5.20 5.92
N TYR A 333 -20.31 5.51 5.12
CA TYR A 333 -19.09 4.70 5.09
C TYR A 333 -18.11 5.03 6.22
N SER A 334 -18.12 6.27 6.70
CA SER A 334 -17.15 6.78 7.67
C SER A 334 -17.65 6.74 9.11
N LEU A 335 -18.96 6.50 9.31
CA LEU A 335 -19.53 6.32 10.63
C LEU A 335 -18.98 5.03 11.28
N VAL A 336 -18.34 5.23 12.43
CA VAL A 336 -17.82 4.17 13.28
C VAL A 336 -18.98 3.32 13.79
N SER A 337 -18.91 2.01 13.54
CA SER A 337 -19.95 1.04 13.90
C SER A 337 -19.35 -0.37 13.94
N SER A 338 -19.98 -1.32 14.63
CA SER A 338 -19.65 -2.76 14.53
C SER A 338 -20.00 -3.35 13.17
N ALA A 339 -20.87 -2.69 12.39
CA ALA A 339 -21.33 -3.17 11.09
C ALA A 339 -21.22 -2.06 10.04
N ARG A 340 -20.01 -1.54 9.84
CA ARG A 340 -19.76 -0.51 8.83
C ARG A 340 -19.98 -1.08 7.43
N ARG A 341 -20.69 -0.34 6.58
CA ARG A 341 -20.92 -0.70 5.17
C ARG A 341 -19.58 -0.75 4.42
N PRO A 342 -19.27 -1.83 3.70
CA PRO A 342 -18.14 -1.81 2.77
C PRO A 342 -18.42 -0.78 1.68
N ARG A 343 -17.48 0.13 1.44
CA ARG A 343 -17.52 1.06 0.31
C ARG A 343 -17.23 0.33 -1.00
N LEU A 344 -16.33 -0.65 -0.96
CA LEU A 344 -15.93 -1.39 -2.16
C LEU A 344 -15.72 -2.88 -1.92
N VAL A 345 -15.85 -3.64 -2.99
CA VAL A 345 -15.40 -5.03 -3.09
C VAL A 345 -14.47 -5.13 -4.30
N SER A 346 -13.29 -5.73 -4.11
CA SER A 346 -12.33 -5.93 -5.18
C SER A 346 -12.29 -7.38 -5.64
N ILE A 347 -12.22 -7.63 -6.96
CA ILE A 347 -12.15 -8.97 -7.55
C ILE A 347 -10.94 -9.14 -8.47
N ASN A 348 -10.36 -10.34 -8.48
CA ASN A 348 -9.25 -10.67 -9.36
C ASN A 348 -9.70 -11.17 -10.74
N VAL A 349 -9.60 -10.29 -11.75
CA VAL A 349 -10.06 -10.56 -13.12
C VAL A 349 -9.25 -11.66 -13.82
N LYS A 350 -7.98 -11.89 -13.45
CA LYS A 350 -7.16 -12.94 -14.08
C LYS A 350 -7.63 -14.34 -13.75
N GLN A 351 -8.22 -14.53 -12.58
CA GLN A 351 -8.70 -15.84 -12.13
C GLN A 351 -10.13 -16.09 -12.57
N ASP A 352 -10.93 -15.04 -12.65
CA ASP A 352 -12.32 -15.12 -13.06
C ASP A 352 -12.62 -13.99 -14.06
N PRO A 353 -12.30 -14.17 -15.36
CA PRO A 353 -12.66 -13.22 -16.41
C PRO A 353 -14.19 -13.08 -16.56
N CYS A 354 -14.98 -13.94 -15.91
CA CYS A 354 -16.44 -13.87 -15.82
C CYS A 354 -16.92 -13.18 -14.52
N ALA A 355 -16.03 -12.76 -13.62
CA ALA A 355 -16.41 -12.13 -12.33
C ALA A 355 -17.04 -10.75 -12.47
N PHE A 356 -16.93 -10.10 -13.64
CA PHE A 356 -17.82 -9.01 -14.01
C PHE A 356 -19.21 -9.57 -14.38
N ASP A 357 -19.80 -10.30 -13.43
CA ASP A 357 -21.16 -10.76 -13.52
C ASP A 357 -22.07 -9.54 -13.33
N ARG A 358 -22.94 -9.30 -14.31
CA ARG A 358 -23.95 -8.24 -14.24
C ARG A 358 -24.83 -8.38 -13.00
N GLU A 359 -25.08 -9.62 -12.54
CA GLU A 359 -25.84 -9.87 -11.32
C GLU A 359 -25.08 -9.41 -10.08
N PHE A 360 -23.76 -9.63 -10.03
CA PHE A 360 -22.94 -9.19 -8.90
C PHE A 360 -22.79 -7.68 -8.85
N ASP A 361 -22.54 -7.05 -10.00
CA ASP A 361 -22.47 -5.60 -10.12
C ASP A 361 -23.80 -4.93 -9.73
N ALA A 362 -24.93 -5.50 -10.17
CA ALA A 362 -26.26 -5.04 -9.77
C ALA A 362 -26.51 -5.20 -8.26
N TYR A 363 -26.07 -6.32 -7.67
CA TYR A 363 -26.16 -6.54 -6.22
C TYR A 363 -25.32 -5.53 -5.44
N CYS A 364 -24.05 -5.34 -5.83
CA CYS A 364 -23.15 -4.35 -5.23
C CYS A 364 -23.72 -2.94 -5.33
N THR A 365 -24.20 -2.54 -6.52
CA THR A 365 -24.85 -1.25 -6.76
C THR A 365 -26.07 -1.06 -5.86
N LYS A 366 -26.95 -2.06 -5.76
CA LYS A 366 -28.11 -2.04 -4.86
C LYS A 366 -27.71 -1.87 -3.39
N MET A 367 -26.59 -2.48 -2.98
CA MET A 367 -26.06 -2.39 -1.62
C MET A 367 -25.21 -1.13 -1.39
N GLY A 368 -25.02 -0.27 -2.39
CA GLY A 368 -24.14 0.90 -2.32
C GLY A 368 -22.68 0.50 -2.13
N ILE A 369 -22.23 -0.52 -2.85
CA ILE A 369 -20.86 -1.05 -2.82
C ILE A 369 -20.28 -0.91 -4.23
N GLN A 370 -19.07 -0.35 -4.33
CA GLN A 370 -18.35 -0.26 -5.61
C GLN A 370 -17.63 -1.58 -5.90
N LEU A 371 -17.88 -2.19 -7.07
CA LEU A 371 -17.12 -3.35 -7.53
C LEU A 371 -15.89 -2.89 -8.33
N VAL A 372 -14.70 -3.35 -7.95
CA VAL A 372 -13.42 -2.91 -8.54
C VAL A 372 -12.56 -4.11 -8.94
N ALA A 373 -11.87 -4.03 -10.07
CA ALA A 373 -10.90 -5.05 -10.48
C ALA A 373 -9.52 -4.81 -9.83
N HIS A 374 -8.81 -5.88 -9.46
CA HIS A 374 -7.39 -5.82 -9.14
C HIS A 374 -6.61 -6.96 -9.80
N ASN A 375 -5.28 -6.80 -9.85
CA ASN A 375 -4.35 -7.71 -10.53
C ASN A 375 -3.35 -8.36 -9.57
N ASP A 376 -3.64 -8.34 -8.26
CA ASP A 376 -2.78 -9.00 -7.28
C ASP A 376 -2.72 -10.51 -7.57
N ARG A 377 -1.63 -11.17 -7.15
CA ARG A 377 -1.55 -12.63 -7.24
C ARG A 377 -2.41 -13.29 -6.17
N LYS A 378 -2.89 -14.52 -6.42
CA LYS A 378 -3.56 -15.34 -5.41
C LYS A 378 -2.67 -15.55 -4.19
N ASP A 379 -1.45 -15.99 -4.47
CA ASP A 379 -0.39 -16.13 -3.48
C ASP A 379 0.52 -14.90 -3.59
N VAL A 380 0.26 -13.91 -2.73
CA VAL A 380 0.93 -12.60 -2.74
C VAL A 380 2.39 -12.71 -2.28
N LEU A 381 2.70 -13.71 -1.44
CA LEU A 381 4.04 -14.00 -0.98
C LEU A 381 4.21 -15.52 -0.83
N PRO A 382 4.61 -16.22 -1.91
CA PRO A 382 4.72 -17.67 -1.87
C PRO A 382 5.67 -18.15 -0.77
N GLN A 383 5.32 -19.27 -0.13
CA GLN A 383 6.03 -19.77 1.06
C GLN A 383 7.54 -20.00 0.83
N ARG A 384 7.95 -20.31 -0.41
CA ARG A 384 9.36 -20.47 -0.80
C ARG A 384 10.13 -19.15 -0.97
N THR A 385 9.43 -18.05 -1.20
CA THR A 385 10.00 -16.78 -1.65
C THR A 385 10.79 -16.12 -0.53
N LEU A 386 10.16 -15.92 0.63
CA LEU A 386 10.82 -15.24 1.75
C LEU A 386 12.06 -16.00 2.24
N PRO A 387 12.05 -17.33 2.45
CA PRO A 387 13.25 -18.08 2.80
C PRO A 387 14.37 -17.93 1.76
N GLY A 388 14.06 -17.99 0.46
CA GLY A 388 15.05 -17.80 -0.61
C GLY A 388 15.69 -16.40 -0.57
N LEU A 389 14.86 -15.36 -0.41
CA LEU A 389 15.35 -13.99 -0.25
C LEU A 389 16.17 -13.84 1.03
N MET A 390 15.79 -14.44 2.15
CA MET A 390 16.57 -14.32 3.39
C MET A 390 17.91 -15.07 3.33
N ASP A 391 17.97 -16.20 2.61
CA ASP A 391 19.19 -16.99 2.47
C ASP A 391 20.27 -16.23 1.66
N GLU A 392 19.86 -15.52 0.60
CA GLU A 392 20.75 -14.67 -0.21
C GLU A 392 21.46 -13.59 0.66
N PHE A 393 20.78 -13.05 1.66
CA PHE A 393 21.31 -12.00 2.54
C PHE A 393 21.75 -12.52 3.92
N LYS A 394 21.77 -13.84 4.14
CA LYS A 394 22.01 -14.45 5.46
C LYS A 394 23.31 -13.99 6.11
N HIS A 395 24.38 -13.87 5.32
CA HIS A 395 25.68 -13.40 5.77
C HIS A 395 25.75 -11.88 5.93
N LYS A 396 24.77 -11.16 5.37
CA LYS A 396 24.70 -9.71 5.41
C LYS A 396 23.84 -9.15 6.55
N LEU A 397 23.00 -9.98 7.17
CA LEU A 397 22.10 -9.55 8.25
C LEU A 397 22.88 -9.08 9.50
N PRO A 398 22.50 -7.93 10.09
CA PRO A 398 23.16 -7.40 11.29
C PRO A 398 22.86 -8.22 12.55
N VAL A 399 21.69 -8.85 12.60
CA VAL A 399 21.24 -9.73 13.69
C VAL A 399 20.85 -11.06 13.08
N LYS A 400 21.41 -12.16 13.60
CA LYS A 400 21.15 -13.48 13.06
C LYS A 400 19.77 -13.99 13.48
N LEU A 401 19.19 -14.79 12.60
CA LEU A 401 18.06 -15.64 12.96
C LEU A 401 18.54 -16.79 13.84
N ALA A 402 17.74 -17.21 14.82
CA ALA A 402 18.09 -18.33 15.68
C ALA A 402 18.20 -19.62 14.85
N ASP A 403 19.22 -20.42 15.11
CA ASP A 403 19.40 -21.70 14.44
C ASP A 403 18.16 -22.59 14.62
N ALA A 404 17.75 -23.28 13.56
CA ALA A 404 16.55 -24.12 13.45
C ALA A 404 15.18 -23.42 13.36
N LYS A 405 15.10 -22.10 13.50
CA LYS A 405 13.82 -21.38 13.32
C LYS A 405 13.53 -21.04 11.86
N ARG A 406 12.25 -21.07 11.50
CA ARG A 406 11.77 -20.68 10.16
C ARG A 406 10.99 -19.39 10.23
N LEU A 407 11.12 -18.56 9.21
CA LEU A 407 10.39 -17.32 9.09
C LEU A 407 9.03 -17.58 8.44
N LYS A 408 7.97 -17.13 9.10
CA LYS A 408 6.59 -17.26 8.66
C LYS A 408 5.98 -15.87 8.51
N PRO A 409 5.62 -15.45 7.28
CA PRO A 409 4.86 -14.24 7.07
C PRO A 409 3.51 -14.32 7.79
N LYS A 410 3.17 -13.28 8.55
CA LYS A 410 1.91 -13.18 9.29
C LYS A 410 0.91 -12.31 8.54
N TRP A 411 1.37 -11.15 8.09
CA TRP A 411 0.56 -10.23 7.31
C TRP A 411 1.43 -9.35 6.40
N ALA A 412 0.79 -8.80 5.37
CA ALA A 412 1.34 -7.72 4.56
C ALA A 412 0.31 -6.60 4.39
N LEU A 413 0.75 -5.35 4.48
CA LEU A 413 -0.07 -4.16 4.23
C LEU A 413 0.50 -3.44 3.01
N LYS A 414 -0.24 -3.44 1.90
CA LYS A 414 0.04 -2.59 0.73
C LYS A 414 -0.62 -1.24 0.95
N TYR A 415 0.06 -0.14 0.67
CA TYR A 415 -0.54 1.19 0.68
C TYR A 415 -0.16 1.96 -0.59
N THR A 416 -1.06 2.85 -1.00
CA THR A 416 -0.89 3.76 -2.14
C THR A 416 -1.45 5.12 -1.77
N THR A 417 -0.69 6.16 -2.06
CA THR A 417 -1.03 7.56 -1.86
C THR A 417 -1.17 8.22 -3.22
N LEU A 418 -2.37 8.68 -3.56
CA LEU A 418 -2.68 9.38 -4.80
C LEU A 418 -2.94 10.86 -4.50
N ILE A 419 -2.43 11.75 -5.34
CA ILE A 419 -2.76 13.17 -5.33
C ILE A 419 -4.13 13.34 -6.00
N ARG A 420 -5.15 13.73 -5.23
CA ARG A 420 -6.57 13.65 -5.62
C ARG A 420 -6.93 14.53 -6.81
N ASP A 421 -6.41 15.75 -6.86
CA ASP A 421 -6.67 16.72 -7.94
C ASP A 421 -6.02 16.33 -9.28
N ARG A 422 -4.97 15.50 -9.24
CA ARG A 422 -4.18 15.12 -10.43
C ARG A 422 -4.28 13.64 -10.80
N GLY A 423 -4.79 12.79 -9.90
CA GLY A 423 -4.77 11.33 -10.07
C GLY A 423 -3.36 10.74 -10.14
N VAL A 424 -2.35 11.43 -9.63
CA VAL A 424 -0.93 11.04 -9.72
C VAL A 424 -0.53 10.24 -8.48
N LEU A 425 0.19 9.13 -8.68
CA LEU A 425 0.79 8.36 -7.59
C LEU A 425 1.91 9.17 -6.93
N ALA A 426 1.69 9.57 -5.67
CA ALA A 426 2.72 10.22 -4.86
C ALA A 426 3.60 9.19 -4.16
N ASP A 427 3.01 8.11 -3.67
CA ASP A 427 3.76 7.08 -2.95
C ASP A 427 3.05 5.72 -3.01
N LYS A 428 3.84 4.66 -2.84
CA LYS A 428 3.38 3.29 -2.77
C LYS A 428 4.42 2.43 -2.06
N GLY A 429 3.94 1.57 -1.19
CA GLY A 429 4.82 0.62 -0.52
C GLY A 429 4.08 -0.54 0.12
N TYR A 430 4.86 -1.37 0.78
CA TYR A 430 4.39 -2.51 1.55
C TYR A 430 5.04 -2.47 2.94
N ILE A 431 4.29 -2.91 3.94
CA ILE A 431 4.83 -3.27 5.25
C ILE A 431 4.54 -4.75 5.44
N VAL A 432 5.57 -5.54 5.74
CA VAL A 432 5.43 -6.98 5.94
C VAL A 432 5.87 -7.31 7.34
N TYR A 433 5.05 -8.07 8.05
CA TYR A 433 5.40 -8.63 9.35
C TYR A 433 5.62 -10.13 9.23
N VAL A 434 6.74 -10.56 9.78
CA VAL A 434 7.22 -11.94 9.76
C VAL A 434 7.56 -12.32 11.18
N ASP A 435 7.10 -13.49 11.60
CA ASP A 435 7.42 -14.07 12.90
C ASP A 435 8.19 -15.37 12.71
N THR A 436 8.91 -15.79 13.73
CA THR A 436 9.55 -17.10 13.75
C THR A 436 8.61 -18.17 14.24
N GLU A 437 8.59 -19.30 13.53
CA GLU A 437 7.97 -20.54 13.98
C GLU A 437 8.77 -21.20 15.12
#